data_AF-A0A1G0WFG6-F1
#
_entry.id   AF-A0A1G0WFG6-F1
#
_cell.length_a   1.000
_cell.length_b   1.000
_cell.length_c   1.000
_cell.angle_alpha   90.00
_cell.angle_beta   90.00
_cell.angle_gamma   90.00
#
_symmetry.space_group_name_H-M   'P 1'
#
loop_
_entity.id
_entity.type
_entity.pdbx_description
1 polymer ?
#
loop_
_entity_poly.entity_id
_entity_poly.type
_entity_poly.pdbx_seq_one_letter_code
_entity_poly.pdbx_strand_id
1 'polypeptide(L)'
;MSDSALKLYELIESKPEKVRALLNILIESPYFYLEDSEELFRFLNHHRKEFEEFFKVFYGWDLIMDSKCARVYKDKWYNDKISSSGREQFHFSKRDECIGFMCLLNFYEDQLVENNMSAEDKMNLKFRFGDFLKYCHNKFNGLFPENEDIYSAEYIRKNVLKPIMSELEKYRFIKLWKPDSSLGSLKADDYIYEALPALSHYNAARLSQALLQDLKDDSQATDINEESHEEPEENIENSADLNEGEGDRV
;
A
#
# COMPACT_ATOMS: atom_id res chain seq x y z
N MET A 1 4.19 27.15 -10.95
CA MET A 1 4.79 26.34 -9.88
C MET A 1 4.06 26.69 -8.61
N SER A 2 3.61 25.69 -7.86
CA SER A 2 2.95 25.90 -6.57
C SER A 2 3.92 26.41 -5.50
N ASP A 3 3.38 27.05 -4.48
CA ASP A 3 4.13 27.65 -3.37
C ASP A 3 5.00 26.62 -2.62
N SER A 4 4.57 25.35 -2.52
CA SER A 4 5.37 24.33 -1.82
C SER A 4 6.48 23.71 -2.67
N ALA A 5 6.38 23.74 -4.02
CA ALA A 5 7.50 23.34 -4.89
C ALA A 5 8.69 24.32 -4.80
N LEU A 6 8.39 25.63 -4.66
CA LEU A 6 9.40 26.65 -4.35
C LEU A 6 10.03 26.43 -2.97
N LYS A 7 9.23 26.06 -1.95
CA LYS A 7 9.76 25.77 -0.61
C LYS A 7 10.66 24.54 -0.56
N LEU A 8 10.39 23.49 -1.34
CA LEU A 8 11.32 22.36 -1.41
C LEU A 8 12.66 22.77 -2.01
N TYR A 9 12.66 23.65 -3.01
CA TYR A 9 13.88 24.18 -3.59
C TYR A 9 14.71 24.96 -2.54
N GLU A 10 14.07 25.80 -1.72
CA GLU A 10 14.72 26.48 -0.59
C GLU A 10 15.26 25.48 0.46
N LEU A 11 14.55 24.37 0.70
CA LEU A 11 15.03 23.29 1.58
C LEU A 11 16.25 22.56 0.99
N ILE A 12 16.29 22.38 -0.33
CA ILE A 12 17.46 21.80 -1.02
C ILE A 12 18.67 22.74 -0.88
N GLU A 13 18.49 24.05 -1.03
CA GLU A 13 19.60 25.01 -0.87
C GLU A 13 20.09 25.08 0.59
N SER A 14 19.18 25.06 1.56
CA SER A 14 19.52 25.21 2.98
C SER A 14 19.98 23.90 3.65
N LYS A 15 19.43 22.76 3.26
CA LYS A 15 19.66 21.43 3.88
C LYS A 15 19.78 20.31 2.83
N PRO A 16 20.72 20.42 1.86
CA PRO A 16 20.79 19.52 0.71
C PRO A 16 20.95 18.05 1.10
N GLU A 17 21.78 17.78 2.11
CA GLU A 17 22.08 16.42 2.58
C GLU A 17 20.86 15.73 3.19
N LYS A 18 20.04 16.44 3.98
CA LYS A 18 18.83 15.88 4.60
C LYS A 18 17.77 15.57 3.57
N VAL A 19 17.56 16.47 2.61
CA VAL A 19 16.59 16.26 1.53
C VAL A 19 17.01 15.06 0.68
N ARG A 20 18.29 14.99 0.28
CA ARG A 20 18.81 13.86 -0.49
C ARG A 20 18.67 12.53 0.26
N ALA A 21 19.03 12.50 1.54
CA ALA A 21 18.89 11.29 2.35
C ALA A 21 17.44 10.82 2.43
N LEU A 22 16.48 11.73 2.66
CA LEU A 22 15.06 11.39 2.69
C LEU A 22 14.54 10.86 1.36
N LEU A 23 14.87 11.52 0.25
CA LEU A 23 14.45 11.07 -1.07
C LEU A 23 14.98 9.67 -1.38
N ASN A 24 16.25 9.40 -1.04
CA ASN A 24 16.83 8.07 -1.20
C ASN A 24 16.10 7.03 -0.34
N ILE A 25 15.91 7.29 0.96
CA ILE A 25 15.21 6.36 1.86
C ILE A 25 13.81 6.01 1.35
N LEU A 26 13.05 7.01 0.91
CA LEU A 26 11.68 6.83 0.40
C LEU A 26 11.61 6.09 -0.95
N ILE A 27 12.72 5.99 -1.67
CA ILE A 27 12.82 5.26 -2.95
C ILE A 27 13.39 3.85 -2.75
N GLU A 28 14.36 3.69 -1.83
CA GLU A 28 15.10 2.46 -1.56
C GLU A 28 14.28 1.43 -0.77
N SER A 29 13.32 1.87 0.05
CA SER A 29 12.51 0.98 0.87
C SER A 29 11.01 1.23 0.66
N PRO A 30 10.16 0.18 0.71
CA PRO A 30 8.72 0.34 0.71
C PRO A 30 8.19 1.18 1.88
N TYR A 31 8.90 1.17 3.01
CA TYR A 31 8.52 1.87 4.23
C TYR A 31 9.73 2.51 4.90
N PHE A 32 9.57 3.76 5.34
CA PHE A 32 10.49 4.46 6.21
C PHE A 32 9.89 4.55 7.61
N TYR A 33 10.55 3.95 8.61
CA TYR A 33 10.09 3.99 9.99
C TYR A 33 10.78 5.07 10.81
N LEU A 34 10.07 5.60 11.80
CA LEU A 34 10.60 6.53 12.79
C LEU A 34 11.89 6.00 13.44
N GLU A 35 11.96 4.69 13.70
CA GLU A 35 13.13 4.04 14.32
C GLU A 35 14.36 3.95 13.39
N ASP A 36 14.18 4.06 12.07
CA ASP A 36 15.32 4.04 11.13
C ASP A 36 16.14 5.32 11.24
N SER A 37 15.47 6.47 11.45
CA SER A 37 16.09 7.75 11.74
C SER A 37 15.07 8.74 12.29
N GLU A 38 15.08 8.94 13.61
CA GLU A 38 14.15 9.86 14.29
C GLU A 38 14.29 11.31 13.78
N GLU A 39 15.53 11.73 13.51
CA GLU A 39 15.84 13.06 12.99
C GLU A 39 15.24 13.28 11.60
N LEU A 40 15.49 12.35 10.66
CA LEU A 40 15.00 12.48 9.29
C LEU A 40 13.48 12.32 9.23
N PHE A 41 12.91 11.41 10.01
CA PHE A 41 11.46 11.22 10.06
C PHE A 41 10.75 12.47 10.59
N ARG A 42 11.25 13.09 11.65
CA ARG A 42 10.70 14.37 12.15
C ARG A 42 10.86 15.50 11.15
N PHE A 43 11.99 15.54 10.44
CA PHE A 43 12.21 16.53 9.38
C PHE A 43 11.21 16.34 8.23
N LEU A 44 10.97 15.10 7.79
CA LEU A 44 9.94 14.77 6.81
C LEU A 44 8.56 15.18 7.30
N ASN A 45 8.20 14.84 8.54
CA ASN A 45 6.89 15.19 9.10
C ASN A 45 6.68 16.71 9.20
N HIS A 46 7.73 17.47 9.54
CA HIS A 46 7.67 18.93 9.61
C HIS A 46 7.50 19.58 8.23
N HIS A 47 8.10 19.00 7.20
CA HIS A 47 8.03 19.48 5.80
C HIS A 47 7.16 18.58 4.91
N ARG A 48 6.13 17.94 5.50
CA ARG A 48 5.35 16.91 4.81
C ARG A 48 4.74 17.44 3.51
N LYS A 49 4.17 18.63 3.54
CA LYS A 49 3.46 19.23 2.38
C LYS A 49 4.40 19.43 1.19
N GLU A 50 5.62 19.88 1.46
CA GLU A 50 6.65 20.11 0.45
C GLU A 50 7.07 18.80 -0.24
N PHE A 51 7.27 17.73 0.53
CA PHE A 51 7.59 16.41 -0.03
C PHE A 51 6.39 15.76 -0.73
N GLU A 52 5.19 15.84 -0.15
CA GLU A 52 3.95 15.31 -0.71
C GLU A 52 3.64 15.95 -2.06
N GLU A 53 3.74 17.28 -2.15
CA GLU A 53 3.55 18.01 -3.40
C GLU A 53 4.63 17.69 -4.44
N PHE A 54 5.89 17.55 -4.01
CA PHE A 54 6.96 17.13 -4.91
C PHE A 54 6.68 15.76 -5.53
N PHE A 55 6.33 14.76 -4.73
CA PHE A 55 6.00 13.44 -5.27
C PHE A 55 4.78 13.47 -6.18
N LYS A 56 3.75 14.24 -5.83
CA LYS A 56 2.53 14.36 -6.64
C LYS A 56 2.78 15.05 -7.98
N VAL A 57 3.48 16.19 -7.98
CA VAL A 57 3.71 17.00 -9.19
C VAL A 57 4.69 16.33 -10.15
N PHE A 58 5.79 15.77 -9.65
CA PHE A 58 6.85 15.25 -10.51
C PHE A 58 6.66 13.78 -10.90
N TYR A 59 6.02 12.98 -10.04
CA TYR A 59 5.88 11.54 -10.25
C TYR A 59 4.43 11.05 -10.29
N GLY A 60 3.46 11.88 -9.86
CA GLY A 60 2.08 11.43 -9.66
C GLY A 60 1.92 10.48 -8.48
N TRP A 61 2.87 10.47 -7.54
CA TRP A 61 2.90 9.55 -6.40
C TRP A 61 2.34 10.22 -5.14
N ASP A 62 1.76 9.42 -4.25
CA ASP A 62 1.20 9.91 -2.99
C ASP A 62 2.13 9.58 -1.81
N LEU A 63 2.41 10.57 -0.96
CA LEU A 63 3.16 10.38 0.28
C LEU A 63 2.18 10.06 1.41
N ILE A 64 2.17 8.81 1.86
CA ILE A 64 1.33 8.33 2.96
C ILE A 64 2.18 8.30 4.23
N MET A 65 1.70 8.96 5.28
CA MET A 65 2.40 9.03 6.57
C MET A 65 1.45 8.88 7.75
N ASP A 66 1.90 8.16 8.78
CA ASP A 66 1.33 8.12 10.13
C ASP A 66 2.38 8.55 11.18
N SER A 67 2.11 8.30 12.47
CA SER A 67 3.00 8.72 13.56
C SER A 67 4.35 7.97 13.61
N LYS A 68 4.46 6.80 12.97
CA LYS A 68 5.62 5.90 13.06
C LYS A 68 6.17 5.46 11.70
N CYS A 69 5.47 5.74 10.60
CA CYS A 69 5.78 5.23 9.28
C CYS A 69 5.44 6.21 8.16
N ALA A 70 6.27 6.21 7.13
CA ALA A 70 6.06 6.91 5.87
C ALA A 70 6.28 5.95 4.70
N ARG A 71 5.54 6.13 3.61
CA ARG A 71 5.75 5.44 2.34
C ARG A 71 5.34 6.31 1.17
N VAL A 72 5.93 6.04 0.02
CA VAL A 72 5.48 6.62 -1.25
C VAL A 72 4.68 5.57 -2.02
N TYR A 73 3.43 5.88 -2.34
CA TYR A 73 2.55 5.02 -3.12
C TYR A 73 2.68 5.34 -4.61
N LYS A 74 3.03 4.32 -5.39
CA LYS A 74 3.28 4.41 -6.83
C LYS A 74 2.09 3.78 -7.56
N ASP A 75 1.10 4.59 -7.87
CA ASP A 75 -0.16 4.15 -8.51
C ASP A 75 0.11 3.53 -9.89
N LYS A 76 0.76 4.28 -10.78
CA LYS A 76 1.02 3.85 -12.16
C LYS A 76 2.47 3.48 -12.42
N TRP A 77 2.66 2.36 -13.12
CA TRP A 77 3.94 1.95 -13.70
C TRP A 77 3.96 2.29 -15.18
N TYR A 78 4.91 3.11 -15.62
CA TYR A 78 5.01 3.58 -17.01
C TYR A 78 5.89 2.70 -17.91
N ASN A 79 6.72 1.82 -17.33
CA ASN A 79 7.59 0.94 -18.11
C ASN A 79 6.93 -0.43 -18.33
N ASP A 80 6.25 -0.59 -19.46
CA ASP A 80 5.54 -1.82 -19.83
C ASP A 80 6.48 -3.00 -20.14
N LYS A 81 7.79 -2.78 -20.23
CA LYS A 81 8.77 -3.87 -20.35
C LYS A 81 9.04 -4.56 -19.02
N ILE A 82 8.68 -3.94 -17.89
CA ILE A 82 8.79 -4.55 -16.57
C ILE A 82 7.49 -5.30 -16.30
N SER A 83 7.56 -6.63 -16.38
CA SER A 83 6.45 -7.50 -16.01
C SER A 83 6.05 -7.26 -14.55
N SER A 84 4.79 -7.56 -14.20
CA SER A 84 4.33 -7.46 -12.80
C SER A 84 5.21 -8.27 -11.84
N SER A 85 5.79 -9.38 -12.30
CA SER A 85 6.76 -10.19 -11.54
C SER A 85 8.15 -9.57 -11.40
N GLY A 86 8.53 -8.65 -12.29
CA GLY A 86 9.77 -7.88 -12.21
C GLY A 86 9.63 -6.59 -11.40
N ARG A 87 8.40 -6.24 -10.98
CA ARG A 87 8.15 -5.17 -10.03
C ARG A 87 8.44 -5.71 -8.65
N GLU A 88 9.35 -5.08 -7.92
CA GLU A 88 9.66 -5.45 -6.54
C GLU A 88 8.50 -4.98 -5.63
N GLN A 89 7.46 -5.81 -5.56
CA GLN A 89 6.26 -5.58 -4.77
C GLN A 89 6.03 -6.77 -3.84
N PHE A 90 5.56 -6.46 -2.64
CA PHE A 90 5.08 -7.48 -1.72
C PHE A 90 3.90 -8.22 -2.35
N HIS A 91 4.05 -9.52 -2.54
CA HIS A 91 2.96 -10.35 -3.01
C HIS A 91 3.10 -11.78 -2.48
N PHE A 92 1.97 -12.44 -2.28
CA PHE A 92 1.90 -13.88 -2.14
C PHE A 92 1.31 -14.49 -3.40
N SER A 93 1.79 -15.66 -3.79
CA SER A 93 1.34 -16.35 -5.01
C SER A 93 0.39 -17.49 -4.71
N LYS A 94 0.53 -18.11 -3.54
CA LYS A 94 -0.27 -19.26 -3.15
C LYS A 94 -1.44 -18.83 -2.29
N ARG A 95 -2.59 -19.46 -2.51
CA ARG A 95 -3.80 -19.26 -1.72
C ARG A 95 -3.53 -19.36 -0.21
N ASP A 96 -2.81 -20.39 0.22
CA ASP A 96 -2.58 -20.65 1.64
C ASP A 96 -1.66 -19.58 2.26
N GLU A 97 -0.71 -19.03 1.50
CA GLU A 97 0.11 -17.89 1.93
C GLU A 97 -0.75 -16.63 2.12
N CYS A 98 -1.67 -16.34 1.19
CA CYS A 98 -2.62 -15.24 1.32
C CYS A 98 -3.51 -15.41 2.57
N ILE A 99 -4.02 -16.62 2.81
CA ILE A 99 -4.82 -16.92 4.01
C ILE A 99 -3.97 -16.76 5.27
N GLY A 100 -2.72 -17.23 5.26
CA GLY A 100 -1.78 -17.05 6.36
C GLY A 100 -1.53 -15.57 6.69
N PHE A 101 -1.43 -14.71 5.67
CA PHE A 101 -1.32 -13.27 5.85
C PHE A 101 -2.60 -12.64 6.41
N MET A 102 -3.78 -13.03 5.90
CA MET A 102 -5.05 -12.58 6.47
C MET A 102 -5.21 -13.01 7.94
N CYS A 103 -4.75 -14.22 8.29
CA CYS A 103 -4.68 -14.65 9.68
C CYS A 103 -3.76 -13.76 10.52
N LEU A 104 -2.63 -13.29 9.98
CA LEU A 104 -1.75 -12.34 10.70
C LEU A 104 -2.46 -11.01 10.95
N LEU A 105 -3.16 -10.46 9.97
CA LEU A 105 -3.89 -9.20 10.12
C LEU A 105 -4.97 -9.32 11.20
N ASN A 106 -5.78 -10.38 11.16
CA ASN A 106 -6.80 -10.62 12.17
C ASN A 106 -6.19 -10.87 13.56
N PHE A 107 -5.12 -11.67 13.63
CA PHE A 107 -4.40 -11.92 14.88
C PHE A 107 -3.84 -10.62 15.47
N TYR A 108 -3.27 -9.74 14.63
CA TYR A 108 -2.76 -8.44 15.06
C TYR A 108 -3.88 -7.57 15.65
N GLU A 109 -5.03 -7.49 14.99
CA GLU A 109 -6.20 -6.73 15.49
C GLU A 109 -6.72 -7.31 16.81
N ASP A 110 -6.89 -8.63 16.89
CA ASP A 110 -7.31 -9.33 18.11
C ASP A 110 -6.33 -9.04 19.26
N GLN A 111 -5.02 -9.11 19.00
CA GLN A 111 -3.99 -8.83 19.99
C GLN A 111 -3.94 -7.37 20.43
N LEU A 112 -4.18 -6.40 19.54
CA LEU A 112 -4.29 -4.99 19.95
C LEU A 112 -5.42 -4.81 20.95
N VAL A 113 -6.59 -5.40 20.67
CA VAL A 113 -7.76 -5.33 21.56
C VAL A 113 -7.48 -6.03 22.89
N GLU A 114 -6.96 -7.26 22.86
CA GLU A 114 -6.67 -8.05 24.07
C GLU A 114 -5.64 -7.38 24.98
N ASN A 115 -4.64 -6.69 24.41
CA ASN A 115 -3.60 -6.00 25.17
C ASN A 115 -3.94 -4.54 25.47
N ASN A 116 -5.14 -4.07 25.09
CA ASN A 116 -5.57 -2.67 25.19
C ASN A 116 -4.55 -1.68 24.60
N MET A 117 -4.02 -2.04 23.43
CA MET A 117 -3.03 -1.30 22.66
C MET A 117 -3.66 -0.65 21.43
N SER A 118 -3.08 0.45 20.97
CA SER A 118 -3.40 1.09 19.70
C SER A 118 -2.22 0.96 18.72
N ALA A 119 -2.51 0.96 17.42
CA ALA A 119 -1.48 1.03 16.38
C ALA A 119 -0.61 2.29 16.50
N GLU A 120 -1.13 3.36 17.11
CA GLU A 120 -0.44 4.65 17.33
C GLU A 120 0.40 4.66 18.63
N ASP A 121 0.35 3.60 19.44
CA ASP A 121 1.14 3.53 20.68
C ASP A 121 2.64 3.54 20.39
N LYS A 122 3.42 4.07 21.33
CA LYS A 122 4.88 4.19 21.23
C LYS A 122 5.56 2.82 21.03
N MET A 123 5.05 1.79 21.68
CA MET A 123 5.59 0.43 21.57
C MET A 123 4.76 -0.37 20.57
N ASN A 124 5.45 -1.08 19.69
CA ASN A 124 4.80 -2.01 18.78
C ASN A 124 4.39 -3.30 19.50
N LEU A 125 3.31 -3.93 19.01
CA LEU A 125 2.87 -5.22 19.49
C LEU A 125 3.96 -6.27 19.27
N LYS A 126 4.23 -7.06 20.31
CA LYS A 126 5.11 -8.23 20.23
C LYS A 126 4.29 -9.48 20.50
N PHE A 127 4.55 -10.52 19.72
CA PHE A 127 3.83 -11.79 19.84
C PHE A 127 4.77 -12.98 19.67
N ARG A 128 4.44 -14.12 20.26
CA ARG A 128 5.18 -15.36 20.08
C ARG A 128 4.70 -16.09 18.83
N PHE A 129 5.62 -16.71 18.12
CA PHE A 129 5.31 -17.51 16.93
C PHE A 129 4.37 -18.67 17.26
N GLY A 130 4.56 -19.34 18.40
CA GLY A 130 3.68 -20.43 18.83
C GLY A 130 2.21 -20.00 19.02
N ASP A 131 1.98 -18.80 19.55
CA ASP A 131 0.62 -18.25 19.74
C ASP A 131 -0.03 -17.95 18.38
N PHE A 132 0.72 -17.34 17.46
CA PHE A 132 0.26 -17.10 16.09
C PHE A 132 0.03 -18.39 15.29
N LEU A 133 0.88 -19.40 15.45
CA LEU A 133 0.70 -20.71 14.83
C LEU A 133 -0.58 -21.39 15.30
N LYS A 134 -0.85 -21.35 16.61
CA LYS A 134 -2.09 -21.88 17.19
C LYS A 134 -3.32 -21.14 16.64
N TYR A 135 -3.24 -19.82 16.54
CA TYR A 135 -4.30 -19.01 15.93
C TYR A 135 -4.57 -19.43 14.48
N CYS A 136 -3.53 -19.51 13.66
CA CYS A 136 -3.64 -19.94 12.26
C CYS A 136 -4.22 -21.35 12.14
N HIS A 137 -3.73 -22.31 12.93
CA HIS A 137 -4.23 -23.68 12.92
C HIS A 137 -5.75 -23.76 13.17
N ASN A 138 -6.23 -23.03 14.18
CA ASN A 138 -7.65 -22.97 14.48
C ASN A 138 -8.45 -22.31 13.34
N LYS A 139 -7.92 -21.25 12.71
CA LYS A 139 -8.59 -20.58 11.58
C LYS A 139 -8.63 -21.46 10.32
N PHE A 140 -7.55 -22.14 9.97
CA PHE A 140 -7.53 -23.04 8.82
C PHE A 140 -8.51 -24.21 8.98
N ASN A 141 -8.53 -24.86 10.14
CA ASN A 141 -9.49 -25.96 10.39
C ASN A 141 -10.94 -25.46 10.50
N GLY A 142 -11.16 -24.22 10.96
CA GLY A 142 -12.47 -23.59 10.93
C GLY A 142 -12.98 -23.24 9.53
N LEU A 143 -12.07 -22.86 8.62
CA LEU A 143 -12.39 -22.52 7.22
C LEU A 143 -12.53 -23.74 6.32
N PHE A 144 -11.77 -24.81 6.59
CA PHE A 144 -11.71 -26.04 5.79
C PHE A 144 -11.85 -27.28 6.68
N PRO A 145 -13.00 -27.48 7.34
CA PRO A 145 -13.19 -28.59 8.28
C PRO A 145 -13.01 -29.96 7.62
N GLU A 146 -13.31 -30.09 6.33
CA GLU A 146 -13.11 -31.32 5.56
C GLU A 146 -11.64 -31.68 5.31
N ASN A 147 -10.71 -30.76 5.59
CA ASN A 147 -9.27 -30.91 5.33
C ASN A 147 -8.45 -30.92 6.63
N GLU A 148 -9.05 -31.26 7.77
CA GLU A 148 -8.37 -31.27 9.09
C GLU A 148 -7.12 -32.17 9.09
N ASP A 149 -7.17 -33.33 8.43
CA ASP A 149 -6.04 -34.25 8.29
C ASP A 149 -4.87 -33.66 7.49
N ILE A 150 -5.17 -32.72 6.59
CA ILE A 150 -4.18 -32.04 5.74
C ILE A 150 -3.59 -30.85 6.50
N TYR A 151 -4.44 -30.04 7.12
CA TYR A 151 -4.08 -28.80 7.83
C TYR A 151 -3.58 -29.04 9.26
N SER A 152 -2.72 -30.03 9.45
CA SER A 152 -2.00 -30.20 10.71
C SER A 152 -1.17 -28.96 11.08
N ALA A 153 -0.94 -28.74 12.37
CA ALA A 153 -0.10 -27.64 12.85
C ALA A 153 1.31 -27.64 12.23
N GLU A 154 1.90 -28.82 11.97
CA GLU A 154 3.20 -28.92 11.32
C GLU A 154 3.16 -28.56 9.83
N TYR A 155 2.06 -28.92 9.13
CA TYR A 155 1.84 -28.50 7.75
C TYR A 155 1.77 -26.97 7.67
N ILE A 156 0.94 -26.34 8.50
CA ILE A 156 0.77 -24.88 8.52
C ILE A 156 2.09 -24.20 8.87
N ARG A 157 2.80 -24.69 9.89
CA ARG A 157 4.12 -24.17 10.25
C ARG A 157 5.09 -24.18 9.05
N LYS A 158 5.24 -25.33 8.40
CA LYS A 158 6.29 -25.55 7.38
C LYS A 158 5.94 -24.94 6.03
N ASN A 159 4.70 -25.10 5.57
CA ASN A 159 4.30 -24.80 4.20
C ASN A 159 3.59 -23.46 4.05
N VAL A 160 3.10 -22.88 5.15
CA VAL A 160 2.40 -21.59 5.15
C VAL A 160 3.20 -20.54 5.92
N LEU A 161 3.39 -20.75 7.23
CA LEU A 161 3.92 -19.69 8.10
C LEU A 161 5.41 -19.42 7.86
N LYS A 162 6.26 -20.44 7.77
CA LYS A 162 7.70 -20.21 7.52
C LYS A 162 7.95 -19.39 6.23
N PRO A 163 7.32 -19.72 5.07
CA PRO A 163 7.42 -18.89 3.87
C PRO A 163 6.96 -17.45 4.07
N ILE A 164 5.75 -17.24 4.62
CA ILE A 164 5.24 -15.87 4.75
C ILE A 164 6.05 -15.06 5.76
N MET A 165 6.51 -15.64 6.87
CA MET A 165 7.28 -14.90 7.89
C MET A 165 8.61 -14.39 7.31
N SER A 166 9.26 -15.16 6.45
CA SER A 166 10.47 -14.73 5.75
C SER A 166 10.21 -13.54 4.83
N GLU A 167 9.11 -13.57 4.06
CA GLU A 167 8.74 -12.46 3.19
C GLU A 167 8.28 -11.24 4.00
N LEU A 168 7.54 -11.43 5.09
CA LEU A 168 7.10 -10.36 5.97
C LEU A 168 8.28 -9.65 6.64
N GLU A 169 9.33 -10.37 7.03
CA GLU A 169 10.57 -9.77 7.54
C GLU A 169 11.31 -9.01 6.44
N LYS A 170 11.45 -9.61 5.24
CA LYS A 170 12.08 -8.96 4.08
C LYS A 170 11.42 -7.64 3.70
N TYR A 171 10.09 -7.61 3.68
CA TYR A 171 9.30 -6.40 3.40
C TYR A 171 9.03 -5.54 4.63
N ARG A 172 9.64 -5.89 5.76
CA ARG A 172 9.63 -5.13 7.01
C ARG A 172 8.22 -4.92 7.58
N PHE A 173 7.33 -5.90 7.47
CA PHE A 173 6.06 -5.94 8.19
C PHE A 173 6.21 -6.47 9.61
N ILE A 174 7.22 -7.30 9.83
CA ILE A 174 7.57 -7.84 11.14
C ILE A 174 9.09 -7.80 11.32
N LYS A 175 9.52 -7.91 12.57
CA LYS A 175 10.93 -8.03 12.93
C LYS A 175 11.10 -9.13 13.95
N LEU A 176 12.03 -10.06 13.72
CA LEU A 176 12.37 -11.07 14.71
C LEU A 176 13.10 -10.40 15.89
N TRP A 177 12.51 -10.49 17.07
CA TRP A 177 13.13 -10.05 18.31
C TRP A 177 14.04 -11.16 18.83
N LYS A 178 15.35 -11.04 18.58
CA LYS A 178 16.35 -12.02 19.04
C LYS A 178 16.63 -11.80 20.53
N PRO A 179 16.41 -12.79 21.41
CA PRO A 179 16.87 -12.68 22.80
C PRO A 179 18.39 -12.63 22.84
N ASP A 180 18.95 -12.04 23.89
CA ASP A 180 20.39 -12.04 24.11
C ASP A 180 20.92 -13.48 24.05
N SER A 181 22.03 -13.65 23.32
CA SER A 181 22.69 -14.93 22.97
C SER A 181 23.08 -15.83 24.16
N SER A 182 22.79 -15.40 25.39
CA SER A 182 23.02 -16.10 26.65
C SER A 182 21.92 -17.11 26.99
N LEU A 183 20.73 -17.01 26.40
CA LEU A 183 19.75 -18.10 26.41
C LEU A 183 20.06 -19.04 25.24
N GLY A 184 20.17 -20.35 25.51
CA GLY A 184 20.56 -21.37 24.53
C GLY A 184 19.65 -21.45 23.30
N SER A 185 19.83 -22.48 22.45
CA SER A 185 19.04 -22.65 21.23
C SER A 185 17.54 -22.64 21.51
N LEU A 186 16.86 -21.55 21.17
CA LEU A 186 15.42 -21.37 21.28
C LEU A 186 14.72 -22.23 20.22
N LYS A 187 13.60 -22.86 20.60
CA LYS A 187 12.73 -23.53 19.63
C LYS A 187 12.03 -22.46 18.79
N ALA A 188 11.68 -22.79 17.56
CA ALA A 188 11.04 -21.85 16.64
C ALA A 188 9.72 -21.27 17.20
N ASP A 189 8.99 -22.03 18.02
CA ASP A 189 7.75 -21.59 18.66
C ASP A 189 7.96 -20.48 19.72
N ASP A 190 9.17 -20.42 20.29
CA ASP A 190 9.55 -19.45 21.31
C ASP A 190 10.05 -18.12 20.70
N TYR A 191 10.10 -18.02 19.37
CA TYR A 191 10.50 -16.78 18.70
C TYR A 191 9.47 -15.69 18.92
N ILE A 192 9.93 -14.52 19.34
CA ILE A 192 9.12 -13.33 19.50
C ILE A 192 9.29 -12.47 18.24
N TYR A 193 8.17 -12.08 17.64
CA TYR A 193 8.15 -11.13 16.55
C TYR A 193 7.53 -9.83 17.01
N GLU A 194 8.05 -8.72 16.51
CA GLU A 194 7.50 -7.39 16.63
C GLU A 194 6.72 -7.05 15.34
N ALA A 195 5.47 -6.63 15.47
CA ALA A 195 4.65 -6.18 14.36
C ALA A 195 5.00 -4.71 14.03
N LEU A 196 5.58 -4.48 12.85
CA LEU A 196 6.02 -3.15 12.45
C LEU A 196 4.83 -2.29 11.98
N PRO A 197 4.93 -0.94 12.05
CA PRO A 197 3.80 -0.04 11.79
C PRO A 197 3.11 -0.25 10.44
N ALA A 198 3.83 -0.67 9.39
CA ALA A 198 3.26 -0.94 8.07
C ALA A 198 2.15 -1.98 8.07
N LEU A 199 2.10 -2.88 9.05
CA LEU A 199 1.02 -3.87 9.15
C LEU A 199 -0.35 -3.18 9.33
N SER A 200 -0.38 -2.04 10.02
CA SER A 200 -1.60 -1.24 10.23
C SER A 200 -2.14 -0.60 8.94
N HIS A 201 -1.33 -0.49 7.88
CA HIS A 201 -1.77 0.03 6.58
C HIS A 201 -2.63 -0.99 5.82
N TYR A 202 -2.58 -2.27 6.22
CA TYR A 202 -3.43 -3.34 5.69
C TYR A 202 -4.67 -3.60 6.55
N ASN A 203 -4.97 -2.75 7.54
CA ASN A 203 -6.17 -2.88 8.35
C ASN A 203 -7.43 -2.81 7.45
N ALA A 204 -8.33 -3.78 7.59
CA ALA A 204 -9.51 -3.92 6.75
C ALA A 204 -10.44 -2.70 6.80
N ALA A 205 -10.50 -1.98 7.92
CA ALA A 205 -11.29 -0.74 8.05
C ALA A 205 -10.69 0.41 7.22
N ARG A 206 -9.36 0.48 7.10
CA ARG A 206 -8.68 1.48 6.26
C ARG A 206 -8.72 1.08 4.78
N LEU A 207 -8.52 -0.20 4.47
CA LEU A 207 -8.62 -0.72 3.10
C LEU A 207 -10.04 -0.61 2.55
N SER A 208 -11.07 -0.88 3.36
CA SER A 208 -12.46 -0.68 2.95
C SER A 208 -12.81 0.79 2.73
N GLN A 209 -12.28 1.71 3.53
CA GLN A 209 -12.44 3.15 3.29
C GLN A 209 -11.75 3.62 2.01
N ALA A 210 -10.53 3.17 1.74
CA ALA A 210 -9.81 3.47 0.50
C ALA A 210 -10.54 2.92 -0.73
N LEU A 211 -10.97 1.65 -0.68
CA LEU A 211 -11.75 1.02 -1.75
C LEU A 211 -13.08 1.74 -1.99
N LEU A 212 -13.77 2.17 -0.93
CA LEU A 212 -15.00 2.95 -1.03
C LEU A 212 -14.76 4.37 -1.57
N GLN A 213 -13.56 4.93 -1.39
CA GLN A 213 -13.18 6.22 -1.93
C GLN A 213 -12.84 6.10 -3.43
N ASP A 214 -12.06 5.11 -3.82
CA ASP A 214 -11.74 4.82 -5.22
C ASP A 214 -13.03 4.55 -6.04
N LEU A 215 -13.96 3.78 -5.48
CA LEU A 215 -15.27 3.55 -6.10
C LEU A 215 -16.11 4.82 -6.24
N LYS A 216 -15.95 5.80 -5.33
CA LYS A 216 -16.65 7.09 -5.41
C LYS A 216 -16.01 8.00 -6.46
N ASP A 217 -14.69 8.02 -6.52
CA ASP A 217 -13.94 8.85 -7.46
C ASP A 217 -14.15 8.35 -8.91
N ASP A 218 -14.24 7.03 -9.12
CA ASP A 218 -14.64 6.43 -10.40
C ASP A 218 -16.10 6.77 -10.78
N SER A 219 -17.02 6.76 -9.81
CA SER A 219 -18.42 7.12 -10.09
C SER A 219 -18.64 8.61 -10.40
N GLN A 220 -17.82 9.51 -9.85
CA GLN A 220 -17.85 10.93 -10.23
C GLN A 220 -17.17 11.21 -11.57
N ALA A 221 -16.23 10.37 -12.01
CA ALA A 221 -15.63 10.47 -13.34
C ALA A 221 -16.60 10.08 -14.47
N THR A 222 -17.57 9.20 -14.19
CA THR A 222 -18.64 8.84 -15.13
C THR A 222 -19.72 9.92 -15.25
N ASP A 223 -20.05 10.63 -14.16
CA ASP A 223 -21.12 11.65 -14.18
C ASP A 223 -20.71 12.94 -14.92
N ILE A 224 -19.41 13.20 -15.12
CA ILE A 224 -18.92 14.39 -15.84
C ILE A 224 -18.96 14.20 -17.37
N ASN A 225 -19.08 12.95 -17.86
CA ASN A 225 -19.07 12.67 -19.31
C ASN A 225 -20.48 12.54 -19.94
N GLU A 226 -21.57 12.60 -19.17
CA GLU A 226 -22.93 12.50 -19.71
C GLU A 226 -23.62 13.86 -19.98
N GLU A 227 -23.04 15.00 -19.59
CA GLU A 227 -23.57 16.34 -19.90
C GLU A 227 -22.72 17.09 -20.94
N SER A 228 -22.68 16.61 -22.20
CA SER A 228 -22.42 17.47 -23.37
C SER A 228 -22.71 16.77 -24.71
N HIS A 229 -23.98 16.43 -24.94
CA HIS A 229 -24.48 16.29 -26.30
C HIS A 229 -25.73 17.17 -26.47
N GLU A 230 -25.50 18.47 -26.68
CA GLU A 230 -26.47 19.32 -27.37
C GLU A 230 -26.44 18.93 -28.86
N GLU A 231 -27.52 18.34 -29.34
CA GLU A 231 -27.75 18.08 -30.77
C GLU A 231 -27.92 19.42 -31.52
N PRO A 232 -27.31 19.61 -32.70
CA PRO A 232 -27.57 20.80 -33.50
C PRO A 232 -28.89 20.65 -34.28
N GLU A 233 -29.79 21.63 -34.11
CA GLU A 233 -31.03 21.79 -34.87
C GLU A 233 -30.74 21.98 -36.38
N GLU A 234 -31.27 21.08 -37.22
CA GLU A 234 -31.33 21.27 -38.67
C GLU A 234 -32.37 22.33 -39.02
N ASN A 235 -31.91 23.51 -39.45
CA ASN A 235 -32.75 24.56 -40.00
C ASN A 235 -32.86 24.40 -41.53
N ILE A 236 -33.99 23.87 -42.00
CA ILE A 236 -34.35 23.82 -43.41
C ILE A 236 -35.21 25.06 -43.73
N GLU A 237 -34.63 26.07 -44.38
CA GLU A 237 -35.39 27.01 -45.21
C GLU A 237 -34.71 27.21 -46.56
N ASN A 238 -35.36 26.63 -47.57
CA ASN A 238 -35.16 26.91 -48.98
C ASN A 238 -35.76 28.29 -49.31
N SER A 239 -35.04 29.10 -50.08
CA SER A 239 -35.70 30.02 -51.01
C SER A 239 -34.83 30.34 -52.22
N ALA A 240 -35.36 29.97 -53.38
CA ALA A 240 -35.40 30.73 -54.63
C ALA A 240 -34.07 30.98 -55.37
N ASP A 241 -33.99 30.97 -56.69
CA ASP A 241 -34.83 30.54 -57.82
C ASP A 241 -34.00 30.94 -59.07
N LEU A 242 -34.30 30.34 -60.24
CA LEU A 242 -33.96 30.82 -61.60
C LEU A 242 -32.48 30.75 -62.07
N ASN A 243 -32.14 30.48 -63.34
CA ASN A 243 -32.79 29.83 -64.49
C ASN A 243 -31.72 29.73 -65.60
N GLU A 244 -31.95 28.86 -66.58
CA GLU A 244 -31.44 28.91 -67.97
C GLU A 244 -29.91 28.72 -68.20
N GLY A 245 -29.44 27.94 -69.18
CA GLY A 245 -30.08 27.22 -70.27
C GLY A 245 -29.04 26.59 -71.22
N GLU A 246 -29.56 25.74 -72.09
CA GLU A 246 -29.06 25.33 -73.43
C GLU A 246 -27.69 24.63 -73.59
N GLY A 247 -27.68 23.57 -74.40
CA GLY A 247 -26.45 23.11 -75.06
C GLY A 247 -26.40 21.66 -75.51
N ASP A 248 -27.16 21.33 -76.54
CA ASP A 248 -27.27 20.05 -77.27
C ASP A 248 -25.95 19.56 -77.95
N ARG A 249 -25.87 18.24 -78.23
CA ARG A 249 -25.05 17.51 -79.27
C ARG A 249 -23.58 17.14 -78.93
N VAL A 250 -23.01 15.97 -79.29
CA VAL A 250 -23.31 14.84 -80.21
C VAL A 250 -22.90 13.53 -79.53
#